data_AF-A0A8S2FGS9-F1
#
_entry.id   AF-A0A8S2FGS9-F1
#
_cell.length_a   1.000
_cell.length_b   1.000
_cell.length_c   1.000
_cell.angle_alpha   90.00
_cell.angle_beta   90.00
_cell.angle_gamma   90.00
#
_symmetry.space_group_name_H-M   'P 1'
#
loop_
_entity.id
_entity.type
_entity.pdbx_description
1 polymer ?
#
loop_
_entity_poly.entity_id
_entity_poly.type
_entity_poly.pdbx_seq_one_letter_code
_entity_poly.pdbx_strand_id
1 'polypeptide(L)'
;MSAGEIAVNLAEKDIIPVGNSRATWLEIKNDTDDQIQIQVSGVSNGDWDGDSRPDHKFQDSVIQRHSSKKERQELNSKNDSAWSTMTVFCDGKEQFAMRVNQ
;
A
#
# COMPACT_ATOMS: atom_id res chain seq x y z
N MET A 1 8.98 -24.20 11.56
CA MET A 1 8.54 -23.03 10.80
C MET A 1 8.18 -21.97 11.81
N SER A 2 8.98 -20.91 11.90
CA SER A 2 8.68 -19.75 12.74
C SER A 2 7.53 -18.99 12.09
N ALA A 3 6.47 -18.68 12.84
CA ALA A 3 5.40 -17.84 12.35
C ALA A 3 5.91 -16.39 12.27
N GLY A 4 6.44 -15.99 11.12
CA GLY A 4 6.70 -14.59 10.81
C GLY A 4 5.39 -13.83 10.65
N GLU A 5 5.33 -12.60 11.14
CA GLU A 5 4.15 -11.73 11.10
C GLU A 5 4.24 -10.81 9.88
N ILE A 6 3.18 -10.68 9.08
CA ILE A 6 3.13 -9.67 8.01
C ILE A 6 2.45 -8.44 8.57
N ALA A 7 3.19 -7.34 8.71
CA ALA A 7 2.67 -6.07 9.21
C ALA A 7 2.56 -5.04 8.07
N VAL A 8 1.36 -4.50 7.88
CA VAL A 8 1.14 -3.30 7.06
C VAL A 8 1.05 -2.11 8.00
N ASN A 9 2.06 -1.25 7.99
CA ASN A 9 2.14 -0.09 8.86
C ASN A 9 1.75 1.18 8.08
N LEU A 10 0.61 1.76 8.43
CA LEU A 10 0.19 3.07 7.96
C LEU A 10 0.86 4.13 8.83
N ALA A 11 1.93 4.74 8.32
CA ALA A 11 2.55 5.87 8.99
C ALA A 11 1.95 7.17 8.43
N GLU A 12 0.94 7.72 9.11
CA GLU A 12 0.54 9.13 8.95
C GLU A 12 1.67 10.01 9.50
N LYS A 13 2.70 10.29 8.69
CA LYS A 13 3.72 11.27 9.06
C LYS A 13 3.87 12.30 7.95
N ASP A 14 3.54 13.53 8.34
CA ASP A 14 3.77 14.78 7.64
C ASP A 14 2.89 15.01 6.38
N ILE A 15 1.62 15.34 6.61
CA ILE A 15 0.79 16.02 5.61
C ILE A 15 1.39 17.42 5.41
N ILE A 16 2.24 17.59 4.41
CA ILE A 16 2.64 18.90 3.91
C ILE A 16 1.68 19.21 2.75
N PRO A 17 0.79 20.21 2.86
CA PRO A 17 -0.05 20.62 1.74
C PRO A 17 0.86 21.23 0.67
N VAL A 18 1.03 20.53 -0.45
CA VAL A 18 1.75 21.05 -1.62
C VAL A 18 0.75 21.10 -2.77
N GLY A 19 -0.05 22.17 -2.83
CA GLY A 19 -1.16 22.27 -3.80
C GLY A 19 -2.44 21.55 -3.34
N ASN A 20 -3.40 21.39 -4.25
CA ASN A 20 -4.73 20.79 -4.03
C ASN A 20 -4.66 19.26 -3.81
N SER A 21 -3.68 18.76 -3.06
CA SER A 21 -3.56 17.35 -2.68
C SER A 21 -2.85 17.16 -1.35
N ARG A 22 -3.09 16.00 -0.74
CA ARG A 22 -2.51 15.60 0.56
C ARG A 22 -1.59 14.41 0.34
N ALA A 23 -0.31 14.58 0.62
CA ALA A 23 0.64 13.49 0.57
C ALA A 23 0.44 12.54 1.76
N THR A 24 0.40 11.24 1.48
CA THR A 24 0.42 10.14 2.45
C THR A 24 1.51 9.15 2.07
N TRP A 25 1.86 8.24 2.98
CA TRP A 25 2.85 7.20 2.73
C TRP A 25 2.31 5.84 3.13
N LEU A 26 2.54 4.85 2.27
CA LEU A 26 2.20 3.46 2.54
C LEU A 26 3.49 2.64 2.56
N GLU A 27 3.66 1.86 3.62
CA GLU A 27 4.75 0.90 3.75
C GLU A 27 4.21 -0.51 3.93
N ILE A 28 4.69 -1.42 3.08
CA ILE A 28 4.45 -2.86 3.23
C ILE A 28 5.78 -3.49 3.65
N LYS A 29 5.75 -4.16 4.81
CA LYS A 29 6.90 -4.85 5.37
C LYS A 29 6.67 -6.36 5.36
N ASN A 30 7.63 -7.08 4.81
CA ASN A 30 7.64 -8.53 4.78
C ASN A 30 8.65 -9.04 5.82
N ASP A 31 8.18 -9.43 7.00
CA ASP A 31 9.01 -10.04 8.04
C ASP A 31 8.98 -11.59 7.99
N THR A 32 8.52 -12.15 6.88
CA THR A 32 8.53 -13.60 6.65
C THR A 32 9.83 -14.05 5.97
N ASP A 33 10.06 -15.36 5.96
CA ASP A 33 11.22 -15.98 5.30
C ASP A 33 11.05 -16.16 3.79
N ASP A 34 9.84 -15.91 3.27
CA ASP A 34 9.46 -16.05 1.87
C ASP A 34 9.27 -14.67 1.23
N GLN A 35 9.30 -14.62 -0.11
CA GLN A 35 8.92 -13.40 -0.82
C GLN A 35 7.39 -13.30 -0.93
N ILE A 36 6.88 -12.07 -0.94
CA ILE A 36 5.44 -11.83 -1.15
C ILE A 36 5.22 -11.02 -2.42
N GLN A 37 4.10 -11.27 -3.09
CA GLN A 37 3.60 -10.47 -4.19
C GLN A 37 2.35 -9.72 -3.75
N ILE A 38 2.22 -8.47 -4.18
CA ILE A 38 1.08 -7.60 -3.88
C ILE A 38 0.24 -7.40 -5.13
N GLN A 39 -1.08 -7.52 -4.99
CA GLN A 39 -2.04 -7.02 -5.95
C GLN A 39 -2.93 -5.96 -5.31
N VAL A 40 -3.35 -4.99 -6.09
CA VAL A 40 -4.16 -3.86 -5.62
C VAL A 40 -5.45 -3.80 -6.41
N SER A 41 -6.56 -3.60 -5.71
CA SER A 41 -7.89 -3.40 -6.31
C SER A 41 -8.70 -2.36 -5.52
N GLY A 42 -9.90 -2.02 -6.01
CA GLY A 42 -10.79 -1.08 -5.31
C GLY A 42 -10.33 0.37 -5.34
N VAL A 43 -9.41 0.74 -6.22
CA VAL A 43 -8.90 2.11 -6.36
C VAL A 43 -9.87 2.95 -7.20
N SER A 44 -10.40 4.02 -6.62
CA SER A 44 -11.23 5.01 -7.33
C SER A 44 -10.39 6.20 -7.80
N ASN A 45 -10.38 6.47 -9.11
CA ASN A 45 -9.58 7.56 -9.69
C ASN A 45 -9.87 8.94 -9.08
N GLY A 46 -11.09 9.19 -8.64
CA GLY A 46 -11.47 10.49 -8.07
C GLY A 46 -10.77 10.79 -6.75
N ASP A 47 -10.34 9.76 -6.03
CA ASP A 47 -9.82 9.86 -4.67
C ASP A 47 -8.35 10.27 -4.64
N TRP A 48 -7.63 10.14 -5.76
CA TRP A 48 -6.19 10.35 -5.87
C TRP A 48 -5.84 11.49 -6.81
N ASP A 49 -4.72 12.17 -6.53
CA ASP A 49 -4.20 13.25 -7.36
C ASP A 49 -3.20 12.71 -8.39
N GLY A 50 -3.71 11.98 -9.37
CA GLY A 50 -2.92 11.46 -10.50
C GLY A 50 -2.23 10.13 -10.22
N ASP A 51 -0.92 10.06 -10.48
CA ASP A 51 -0.16 8.80 -10.56
C ASP A 51 0.39 8.29 -9.22
N SER A 52 0.32 9.11 -8.17
CA SER A 52 0.73 8.73 -6.81
C SER A 52 -0.40 7.96 -6.11
N ARG A 53 -0.74 6.78 -6.64
CA ARG A 53 -1.86 5.93 -6.19
C ARG A 53 -1.45 4.46 -5.96
N PRO A 54 -2.14 3.72 -5.05
CA PRO A 54 -1.68 2.42 -4.59
C PRO A 54 -1.45 1.38 -5.69
N ASP A 55 -2.34 1.28 -6.67
CA ASP A 55 -2.21 0.37 -7.81
C ASP A 55 -1.11 0.79 -8.80
N HIS A 56 -0.75 2.07 -8.90
CA HIS A 56 0.42 2.47 -9.70
C HIS A 56 1.74 2.14 -9.00
N LYS A 57 1.75 2.12 -7.66
CA LYS A 57 2.97 1.95 -6.86
C LYS A 57 3.21 0.52 -6.40
N PHE A 58 2.17 -0.26 -6.14
CA PHE A 58 2.26 -1.57 -5.52
C PHE A 58 1.70 -2.73 -6.37
N GLN A 59 0.98 -2.46 -7.47
CA GLN A 59 0.49 -3.54 -8.34
C GLN A 59 1.64 -4.41 -8.83
N ASP A 60 1.48 -5.73 -8.65
CA ASP A 60 2.46 -6.77 -9.00
C ASP A 60 3.85 -6.57 -8.37
N SER A 61 3.93 -5.79 -7.29
CA SER A 61 5.19 -5.59 -6.57
C SER A 61 5.59 -6.86 -5.83
N VAL A 62 6.84 -7.24 -5.98
CA VAL A 62 7.47 -8.32 -5.21
C VAL A 62 8.27 -7.68 -4.08
N ILE A 63 7.98 -8.09 -2.85
CA ILE A 63 8.71 -7.66 -1.65
C ILE A 63 9.48 -8.87 -1.14
N GLN A 64 10.81 -8.76 -1.20
CA GLN A 64 11.71 -9.81 -0.74
C GLN A 64 11.52 -10.09 0.75
N ARG A 65 11.93 -11.28 1.19
CA ARG A 65 11.99 -11.64 2.61
C ARG A 65 12.72 -10.57 3.42
N HIS A 66 12.28 -10.34 4.65
CA HIS A 66 12.89 -9.38 5.58
C HIS A 66 13.14 -7.98 5.00
N SER A 67 12.29 -7.54 4.07
CA SER A 67 12.42 -6.27 3.36
C SER A 67 11.11 -5.47 3.43
N SER A 68 11.19 -4.16 3.16
CA SER A 68 10.00 -3.33 3.02
C SER A 68 10.02 -2.53 1.72
N LYS A 69 8.82 -2.14 1.28
CA LYS A 69 8.62 -1.17 0.20
C LYS A 69 7.74 -0.04 0.73
N LYS A 70 8.24 1.18 0.63
CA LYS A 70 7.57 2.40 1.08
C LYS A 70 7.44 3.38 -0.08
N GLU A 71 6.23 3.85 -0.32
CA GLU A 71 5.90 4.71 -1.47
C GLU A 71 5.00 5.87 -1.04
N ARG A 72 5.21 7.03 -1.67
CA ARG A 72 4.35 8.22 -1.52
C ARG A 72 3.08 8.02 -2.32
N GLN A 73 1.96 8.37 -1.71
CA GLN A 73 0.65 8.48 -2.34
C GLN A 73 0.13 9.92 -2.19
N GLU A 74 -0.74 10.35 -3.10
CA GLU A 74 -1.31 11.70 -3.07
C GLU A 74 -2.83 11.60 -3.19
N LEU A 75 -3.49 11.93 -2.10
CA LEU A 75 -4.94 12.06 -2.06
C LEU A 75 -5.35 13.37 -2.73
N ASN A 76 -6.45 13.31 -3.48
CA ASN A 76 -7.10 14.51 -3.98
C ASN A 76 -7.55 15.39 -2.81
N SER A 77 -7.28 16.69 -2.82
CA SER A 77 -7.69 17.62 -1.74
C SER A 77 -9.18 17.65 -1.46
N LYS A 78 -10.01 17.23 -2.42
CA LYS A 78 -11.47 17.21 -2.27
C LYS A 78 -11.98 16.00 -1.50
N ASN A 79 -11.11 15.03 -1.21
CA ASN A 79 -11.47 13.80 -0.51
C ASN A 79 -10.70 13.72 0.80
N ASP A 80 -11.43 13.39 1.86
CA ASP A 80 -10.85 13.25 3.21
C ASP A 80 -10.25 11.87 3.45
N SER A 81 -10.63 10.89 2.62
CA SER A 81 -10.11 9.53 2.65
C SER A 81 -10.19 8.86 1.29
N ALA A 82 -9.28 7.94 1.01
CA ALA A 82 -9.34 6.99 -0.10
C ALA A 82 -9.13 5.58 0.42
N TRP A 83 -9.76 4.60 -0.23
CA TRP A 83 -9.55 3.20 0.12
C TRP A 83 -9.05 2.39 -1.07
N SER A 84 -8.33 1.33 -0.75
CA SER A 84 -7.93 0.29 -1.69
C SER A 84 -7.93 -1.06 -0.97
N THR A 85 -7.99 -2.14 -1.74
CA THR A 85 -7.81 -3.50 -1.24
C THR A 85 -6.44 -4.00 -1.69
N MET A 86 -5.63 -4.43 -0.73
CA MET A 86 -4.35 -5.09 -0.97
C MET A 86 -4.49 -6.59 -0.74
N THR A 87 -4.22 -7.38 -1.76
CA THR A 87 -4.16 -8.83 -1.68
C THR A 87 -2.70 -9.28 -1.69
N VAL A 88 -2.33 -10.08 -0.69
CA VAL A 88 -0.96 -10.58 -0.52
C VAL A 88 -0.91 -12.05 -0.94
N PHE A 89 0.05 -12.37 -1.79
CA PHE A 89 0.32 -13.72 -2.27
C PHE A 89 1.69 -14.19 -1.81
N CYS A 90 1.77 -15.46 -1.44
CA CYS A 90 3.02 -16.19 -1.23
C CYS A 90 2.99 -17.41 -2.14
N ASP A 91 4.04 -17.61 -2.94
CA ASP A 91 4.13 -18.67 -3.95
C ASP A 91 2.90 -18.79 -4.87
N GLY A 92 2.35 -17.64 -5.27
CA GLY A 92 1.17 -17.55 -6.14
C GLY A 92 -0.16 -17.90 -5.46
N LYS A 93 -0.16 -18.18 -4.16
CA LYS A 93 -1.38 -18.42 -3.37
C LYS A 93 -1.72 -17.21 -2.54
N GLU A 94 -2.97 -16.79 -2.61
CA GLU A 94 -3.50 -15.74 -1.74
C GLU A 94 -3.35 -16.17 -0.28
N GLN A 95 -2.77 -15.28 0.52
CA GLN A 95 -2.64 -15.45 1.96
C GLN A 95 -3.75 -14.70 2.68
N PHE A 96 -3.94 -13.43 2.31
CA PHE A 96 -5.01 -12.59 2.82
C PHE A 96 -5.25 -11.40 1.89
N ALA A 97 -6.41 -10.78 2.05
CA ALA A 97 -6.74 -9.48 1.50
C ALA A 97 -7.12 -8.52 2.62
N MET A 98 -6.66 -7.27 2.54
CA MET A 98 -7.00 -6.23 3.51
C MET A 98 -7.43 -4.95 2.82
N ARG A 99 -8.42 -4.27 3.41
CA ARG A 99 -8.78 -2.91 3.02
C ARG A 99 -7.86 -1.92 3.72
N VAL A 100 -7.15 -1.12 2.95
CA VAL A 100 -6.32 -0.02 3.41
C VAL A 100 -7.10 1.28 3.18
N ASN A 101 -7.30 2.06 4.24
CA ASN A 101 -7.88 3.40 4.15
C ASN A 101 -6.77 4.41 4.47
N GLN A 102 -6.64 5.44 3.65
CA GLN A 102 -5.70 6.54 3.79
C GLN A 102 -6.42 7.88 3.74
#